data_AF-A0A7S6M1M8-F1
#
_entry.id   AF-A0A7S6M1M8-F1
#
_cell.length_a   1.000
_cell.length_b   1.000
_cell.length_c   1.000
_cell.angle_alpha   90.00
_cell.angle_beta   90.00
_cell.angle_gamma   90.00
#
_symmetry.space_group_name_H-M   'P 1'
#
loop_
_entity.id
_entity.type
_entity.pdbx_description
1 polymer ?
#
loop_
_entity_poly.entity_id
_entity_poly.type
_entity_poly.pdbx_seq_one_letter_code
_entity_poly.pdbx_strand_id
1 'polypeptide(L)'
;MIRSTPLQPIRRPLKSPGFALLRIHDDAGGRWLQGESPRALIECFEPGEVPSALRDIERLTHRGACAVGFLSYEAGPAFDPSIESHPPLAGLPLLWFAIYDQLTESESPASFAPLPAVLWREGIERSAYLESLRRIKDYLRDGDAYQVNFTFQLASELAFDPFLLFQAANLPAALRYAAFLQTPRFAVTSLSPELFLSISGDEVISKPMKGTARRGLTYAQDVQQMRALARSEKDRAENRMIVDMVRNDLGRVARTGTVRVDPIFEVERHPTVLQMTSTVRSETDAGLERILAATFPPASVTGAPKVRATQVIRELEGAPRGVYCGAIGCVLPGRRAQFSVAIRTALTDFESGLTTYSVGSGIISDSDPDLEFDECRMKALIAEPALPPFDLFETLLWGSPPTSASVAADEQIGYWLLDAHLLRLSQSAEYWTFPFDPSAARRKLLESALGWDDSPRRVRLILDSRGGINIEAEALVPWPERPLRVALDARPIDPGQAFHYYKTTIRNEWQEALARHPDADDVLRTNVRGEVTETSRANIAYRFEGDWYTPPVECGLLEGVFRAELIRAGKLSTRILTLGDLGRVEEWAAMNSVRGWKKAVLTSE
;
A
#
# COMPACT_ATOMS: atom_id res chain seq x y z
N MET A 1 -9.65 34.76 13.87
CA MET A 1 -10.87 34.03 14.27
C MET A 1 -11.59 33.57 13.00
N ILE A 2 -11.23 32.38 12.49
CA ILE A 2 -11.98 31.74 11.41
C ILE A 2 -13.15 31.05 12.07
N ARG A 3 -14.36 31.58 11.90
CA ARG A 3 -15.60 30.93 12.36
C ARG A 3 -15.82 29.70 11.47
N SER A 4 -15.50 28.52 11.97
CA SER A 4 -15.89 27.26 11.35
C SER A 4 -17.41 27.12 11.48
N THR A 5 -18.13 27.34 10.38
CA THR A 5 -19.54 26.96 10.28
C THR A 5 -19.62 25.44 10.50
N PRO A 6 -20.44 24.92 11.42
CA PRO A 6 -20.61 23.48 11.57
C PRO A 6 -21.20 22.94 10.25
N LEU A 7 -20.42 22.08 9.58
CA LEU A 7 -20.85 21.41 8.35
C LEU A 7 -22.01 20.48 8.71
N GLN A 8 -23.17 20.69 8.08
CA GLN A 8 -24.33 19.83 8.30
C GLN A 8 -24.03 18.42 7.77
N PRO A 9 -24.40 17.36 8.49
CA PRO A 9 -24.22 15.99 8.01
C PRO A 9 -25.00 15.78 6.71
N ILE A 10 -24.35 15.15 5.72
CA ILE A 10 -24.96 14.86 4.43
C ILE A 10 -26.06 13.83 4.61
N ARG A 11 -27.28 14.19 4.18
CA ARG A 11 -28.46 13.31 4.25
C ARG A 11 -28.78 12.59 2.93
N ARG A 12 -28.01 12.82 1.86
CA ARG A 12 -28.21 12.18 0.56
C ARG A 12 -26.89 11.69 -0.03
N PRO A 13 -26.75 10.38 -0.32
CA PRO A 13 -25.53 9.84 -0.91
C PRO A 13 -25.33 10.31 -2.36
N LEU A 14 -24.09 10.42 -2.80
CA LEU A 14 -23.71 10.66 -4.20
C LEU A 14 -24.05 9.48 -5.10
N LYS A 15 -24.11 8.26 -4.55
CA LYS A 15 -24.43 7.04 -5.27
C LYS A 15 -25.82 6.53 -4.87
N SER A 16 -26.53 5.93 -5.83
CA SER A 16 -27.85 5.35 -5.58
C SER A 16 -27.74 4.03 -4.81
N PRO A 17 -28.77 3.65 -4.03
CA PRO A 17 -28.87 2.31 -3.45
C PRO A 17 -28.69 1.23 -4.52
N GLY A 18 -27.89 0.22 -4.21
CA GLY A 18 -27.52 -0.83 -5.15
C GLY A 18 -26.32 -0.50 -6.02
N PHE A 19 -25.65 0.65 -5.85
CA PHE A 19 -24.36 0.90 -6.49
C PHE A 19 -23.26 0.04 -5.85
N ALA A 20 -22.42 -0.55 -6.69
CA ALA A 20 -21.22 -1.26 -6.26
C ALA A 20 -20.04 -0.93 -7.17
N LEU A 21 -18.88 -0.72 -6.57
CA LEU A 21 -17.60 -0.57 -7.25
C LEU A 21 -16.58 -1.42 -6.50
N LEU A 22 -15.91 -2.33 -7.20
CA LEU A 22 -14.95 -3.25 -6.57
C LEU A 22 -13.70 -3.41 -7.42
N ARG A 23 -12.57 -3.60 -6.75
CA ARG A 23 -11.33 -4.05 -7.37
C ARG A 23 -11.16 -5.53 -7.08
N ILE A 24 -11.10 -6.33 -8.14
CA ILE A 24 -10.82 -7.76 -8.07
C ILE A 24 -9.42 -8.05 -8.63
N HIS A 25 -8.78 -9.10 -8.14
CA HIS A 25 -7.53 -9.61 -8.69
C HIS A 25 -7.77 -10.87 -9.52
N ASP A 26 -7.28 -10.85 -10.74
CA ASP A 26 -7.14 -11.99 -11.63
C ASP A 26 -5.68 -12.07 -12.12
N ASP A 27 -5.41 -13.00 -13.04
CA ASP A 27 -4.08 -13.22 -13.60
C ASP A 27 -3.49 -11.97 -14.30
N ALA A 28 -4.31 -10.94 -14.58
CA ALA A 28 -3.91 -9.70 -15.26
C ALA A 28 -3.48 -8.57 -14.31
N GLY A 29 -3.36 -8.80 -12.99
CA GLY A 29 -2.88 -7.80 -12.04
C GLY A 29 -3.96 -6.92 -11.40
N GLY A 30 -5.23 -7.25 -11.66
CA GLY A 30 -6.41 -6.69 -11.02
C GLY A 30 -7.08 -5.56 -11.81
N ARG A 31 -8.42 -5.50 -11.70
CA ARG A 31 -9.28 -4.59 -12.47
C ARG A 31 -10.43 -4.06 -11.64
N TRP A 32 -10.94 -2.90 -12.02
CA TRP A 32 -12.10 -2.27 -11.42
C TRP A 32 -13.38 -2.69 -12.14
N LEU A 33 -14.35 -3.20 -11.39
CA LEU A 33 -15.68 -3.56 -11.87
C LEU A 33 -16.73 -2.68 -11.20
N GLN A 34 -17.76 -2.32 -11.95
CA GLN A 34 -18.82 -1.45 -11.48
C GLN A 34 -20.20 -2.01 -11.82
N GLY A 35 -21.16 -1.82 -10.92
CA GLY A 35 -22.58 -2.06 -11.13
C GLY A 35 -23.40 -0.89 -10.56
N GLU A 36 -24.27 -0.29 -11.37
CA GLU A 36 -25.05 0.89 -10.95
C GLU A 36 -26.54 0.61 -10.75
N SER A 37 -27.12 -0.27 -11.56
CA SER A 37 -28.55 -0.56 -11.58
C SER A 37 -28.79 -2.05 -11.39
N PRO A 38 -28.84 -2.55 -10.15
CA PRO A 38 -29.12 -3.95 -9.91
C PRO A 38 -30.57 -4.27 -10.27
N ARG A 39 -30.79 -5.47 -10.82
CA ARG A 39 -32.13 -5.99 -11.12
C ARG A 39 -32.87 -6.46 -9.87
N ALA A 40 -32.12 -6.78 -8.81
CA ALA A 40 -32.65 -7.25 -7.53
C ALA A 40 -31.62 -7.02 -6.42
N LEU A 41 -32.12 -6.90 -5.18
CA LEU A 41 -31.33 -6.96 -3.96
C LEU A 41 -31.73 -8.22 -3.19
N ILE A 42 -30.75 -8.92 -2.64
CA ILE A 42 -30.94 -10.06 -1.75
C ILE A 42 -30.41 -9.65 -0.38
N GLU A 43 -31.31 -9.62 0.61
CA GLU A 43 -31.03 -9.16 1.96
C GLU A 43 -31.52 -10.22 2.96
N CYS A 44 -30.71 -10.53 3.96
CA CYS A 44 -31.09 -11.42 5.07
C CYS A 44 -30.86 -10.71 6.39
N PHE A 45 -31.82 -10.81 7.29
CA PHE A 45 -31.72 -10.24 8.63
C PHE A 45 -31.68 -11.32 9.71
N GLU A 46 -32.11 -12.54 9.38
CA GLU A 46 -32.11 -13.68 10.29
C GLU A 46 -31.08 -14.74 9.86
N PRO A 47 -30.34 -15.37 10.80
CA PRO A 47 -29.32 -16.37 10.45
C PRO A 47 -29.85 -17.52 9.60
N GLY A 48 -31.08 -17.97 9.84
CA GLY A 48 -31.69 -19.08 9.09
C GLY A 48 -31.92 -18.81 7.60
N GLU A 49 -31.92 -17.55 7.17
CA GLU A 49 -32.16 -17.15 5.77
C GLU A 49 -30.88 -17.21 4.92
N VAL A 50 -29.72 -17.00 5.55
CA VAL A 50 -28.42 -16.83 4.88
C VAL A 50 -28.06 -18.01 3.97
N PRO A 51 -28.18 -19.29 4.39
CA PRO A 51 -27.85 -20.42 3.52
C PRO A 51 -28.74 -20.49 2.26
N SER A 52 -30.02 -20.12 2.38
CA SER A 52 -30.92 -20.11 1.21
C SER A 52 -30.57 -18.99 0.24
N ALA A 53 -30.29 -17.79 0.76
CA ALA A 53 -29.89 -16.65 -0.05
C ALA A 53 -28.60 -16.92 -0.84
N LEU A 54 -27.60 -17.57 -0.23
CA LEU A 54 -26.36 -17.97 -0.91
C LEU A 54 -26.63 -18.94 -2.07
N ARG A 55 -27.53 -19.91 -1.89
CA ARG A 55 -27.95 -20.81 -2.98
C ARG A 55 -28.67 -20.08 -4.09
N ASP A 56 -29.46 -19.06 -3.77
CA ASP A 56 -30.15 -18.25 -4.77
C ASP A 56 -29.17 -17.35 -5.54
N ILE A 57 -28.17 -16.76 -4.89
CA ILE A 57 -27.07 -16.03 -5.53
C ILE A 57 -26.32 -16.95 -6.50
N GLU A 58 -25.95 -18.14 -6.07
CA GLU A 58 -25.27 -19.14 -6.90
C GLU A 58 -26.13 -19.52 -8.12
N ARG A 59 -27.43 -19.79 -7.92
CA ARG A 59 -28.36 -20.11 -9.00
C ARG A 59 -28.50 -18.99 -10.03
N LEU A 60 -28.58 -17.74 -9.58
CA LEU A 60 -28.72 -16.57 -10.46
C LEU A 60 -27.44 -16.34 -11.26
N THR A 61 -26.28 -16.51 -10.65
CA THR A 61 -24.98 -16.32 -11.30
C THR A 61 -24.64 -17.46 -12.26
N HIS A 62 -25.08 -18.68 -11.99
CA HIS A 62 -25.07 -19.78 -12.97
C HIS A 62 -25.90 -19.48 -14.23
N ARG A 63 -26.93 -18.63 -14.12
CA ARG A 63 -27.75 -18.16 -15.26
C ARG A 63 -27.18 -16.91 -15.94
N GLY A 64 -25.95 -16.53 -15.62
CA GLY A 64 -25.23 -15.44 -16.27
C GLY A 64 -25.29 -14.09 -15.53
N ALA A 65 -25.96 -14.00 -14.38
CA ALA A 65 -25.95 -12.78 -13.57
C ALA A 65 -24.62 -12.61 -12.81
N CYS A 66 -24.38 -11.39 -12.34
CA CYS A 66 -23.31 -11.07 -11.39
C CYS A 66 -23.94 -10.68 -10.05
N ALA A 67 -23.28 -10.97 -8.94
CA ALA A 67 -23.69 -10.53 -7.61
C ALA A 67 -22.52 -9.84 -6.92
N VAL A 68 -22.76 -8.71 -6.28
CA VAL A 68 -21.76 -7.98 -5.48
C VAL A 68 -22.36 -7.63 -4.13
N GLY A 69 -21.63 -7.85 -3.05
CA GLY A 69 -22.20 -7.71 -1.72
C GLY A 69 -21.24 -8.01 -0.58
N PHE A 70 -21.84 -8.22 0.58
CA PHE A 70 -21.13 -8.54 1.81
C PHE A 70 -21.90 -9.54 2.69
N LEU A 71 -21.14 -10.15 3.60
CA LEU A 71 -21.60 -10.89 4.78
C LEU A 71 -21.09 -10.15 6.01
N SER A 72 -21.97 -9.83 6.95
CA SER A 72 -21.56 -9.26 8.24
C SER A 72 -20.95 -10.35 9.13
N TYR A 73 -20.12 -9.96 10.10
CA TYR A 73 -19.50 -10.89 11.05
C TYR A 73 -20.57 -11.68 11.85
N GLU A 74 -21.67 -11.02 12.21
CA GLU A 74 -22.80 -11.62 12.90
C GLU A 74 -23.58 -12.65 12.05
N ALA A 75 -23.20 -12.88 10.78
CA ALA A 75 -23.71 -14.01 10.00
C ALA A 75 -23.09 -15.37 10.43
N GLY A 76 -22.05 -15.37 11.28
CA GLY A 76 -21.38 -16.58 11.76
C GLY A 76 -22.31 -17.70 12.25
N PRO A 77 -23.27 -17.43 13.14
CA PRO A 77 -24.22 -18.43 13.63
C PRO A 77 -25.10 -19.09 12.55
N ALA A 78 -25.23 -18.49 11.36
CA ALA A 78 -25.95 -19.10 10.23
C ALA A 78 -25.25 -20.36 9.68
N PHE A 79 -23.95 -20.48 9.91
CA PHE A 79 -23.10 -21.54 9.39
C PHE A 79 -22.74 -22.58 10.45
N ASP A 80 -22.52 -22.13 11.69
CA ASP A 80 -22.24 -22.99 12.83
C ASP A 80 -22.92 -22.40 14.07
N PRO A 81 -23.98 -23.04 14.61
CA PRO A 81 -24.70 -22.55 15.77
C PRO A 81 -23.87 -22.47 17.06
N SER A 82 -22.68 -23.07 17.10
CA SER A 82 -21.76 -22.94 18.23
C SER A 82 -20.94 -21.65 18.21
N ILE A 83 -20.94 -20.93 17.08
CA ILE A 83 -20.35 -19.59 16.98
C ILE A 83 -21.26 -18.59 17.69
N GLU A 84 -20.69 -17.82 18.60
CA GLU A 84 -21.40 -16.75 19.29
C GLU A 84 -21.10 -15.38 18.68
N SER A 85 -22.10 -14.51 18.60
CA SER A 85 -21.95 -13.14 18.14
C SER A 85 -22.86 -12.18 18.91
N HIS A 86 -22.60 -10.88 18.76
CA HIS A 86 -23.54 -9.87 19.23
C HIS A 86 -24.83 -9.94 18.40
N PRO A 87 -25.94 -9.39 18.92
CA PRO A 87 -27.08 -9.04 18.07
C PRO A 87 -26.60 -8.14 16.91
N PRO A 88 -27.09 -8.36 15.68
CA PRO A 88 -26.69 -7.55 14.53
C PRO A 88 -26.97 -6.06 14.75
N LEU A 89 -26.15 -5.21 14.11
CA LEU A 89 -26.42 -3.77 14.08
C LEU A 89 -27.80 -3.51 13.49
N ALA A 90 -28.62 -2.71 14.17
CA ALA A 90 -30.00 -2.46 13.76
C ALA A 90 -30.08 -1.94 12.32
N GLY A 91 -30.87 -2.63 11.49
CA GLY A 91 -31.07 -2.30 10.08
C GLY A 91 -29.96 -2.76 9.15
N LEU A 92 -28.81 -3.23 9.65
CA LEU A 92 -27.74 -3.79 8.82
C LEU A 92 -28.02 -5.29 8.54
N PRO A 93 -28.14 -5.71 7.27
CA PRO A 93 -28.35 -7.11 6.93
C PRO A 93 -27.15 -8.00 7.33
N LEU A 94 -27.43 -9.25 7.68
CA LEU A 94 -26.43 -10.31 7.82
C LEU A 94 -25.77 -10.66 6.49
N LEU A 95 -26.56 -10.60 5.42
CA LEU A 95 -26.14 -10.77 4.04
C LEU A 95 -26.83 -9.70 3.21
N TRP A 96 -26.05 -9.01 2.35
CA TRP A 96 -26.58 -8.06 1.38
C TRP A 96 -25.86 -8.25 0.05
N PHE A 97 -26.59 -8.56 -1.03
CA PHE A 97 -26.04 -8.66 -2.38
C PHE A 97 -26.95 -7.96 -3.40
N ALA A 98 -26.34 -7.08 -4.18
CA ALA A 98 -26.92 -6.51 -5.38
C ALA A 98 -26.67 -7.44 -6.57
N ILE A 99 -27.72 -7.74 -7.32
CA ILE A 99 -27.68 -8.64 -8.48
C ILE A 99 -27.74 -7.81 -9.76
N TYR A 100 -26.79 -8.02 -10.66
CA TYR A 100 -26.68 -7.31 -11.94
C TYR A 100 -26.75 -8.32 -13.09
N ASP A 101 -27.21 -7.89 -14.25
CA ASP A 101 -27.09 -8.73 -15.46
C ASP A 101 -25.63 -8.79 -15.94
N GLN A 102 -24.87 -7.70 -15.76
CA GLN A 102 -23.45 -7.62 -16.05
C GLN A 102 -22.79 -6.53 -15.21
N LEU A 103 -21.48 -6.65 -14.99
CA LEU A 103 -20.63 -5.60 -14.44
C LEU A 103 -19.81 -4.99 -15.58
N THR A 104 -19.60 -3.68 -15.53
CA THR A 104 -18.75 -2.97 -16.49
C THR A 104 -17.37 -2.75 -15.91
N GLU A 105 -16.33 -2.88 -16.73
CA GLU A 105 -14.98 -2.43 -16.35
C GLU A 105 -14.96 -0.90 -16.24
N SER A 106 -14.27 -0.39 -15.22
CA SER A 106 -14.17 1.04 -14.92
C SER A 106 -12.71 1.44 -14.74
N GLU A 107 -12.43 2.73 -14.83
CA GLU A 107 -11.12 3.26 -14.43
C GLU A 107 -11.00 3.29 -12.89
N SER A 108 -9.78 3.49 -12.41
CA SER A 108 -9.57 3.69 -10.98
C SER A 108 -10.38 4.90 -10.48
N PRO A 109 -11.16 4.77 -9.39
CA PRO A 109 -11.93 5.88 -8.84
C PRO A 109 -11.08 6.88 -8.06
N ALA A 110 -9.76 6.66 -7.97
CA ALA A 110 -8.82 7.48 -7.21
C ALA A 110 -8.97 8.97 -7.53
N SER A 111 -9.06 9.80 -6.49
CA SER A 111 -9.13 11.25 -6.60
C SER A 111 -8.18 11.88 -5.60
N PHE A 112 -7.40 12.85 -6.06
CA PHE A 112 -6.45 13.61 -5.23
C PHE A 112 -7.02 14.96 -4.79
N ALA A 113 -8.34 15.13 -4.89
CA ALA A 113 -9.00 16.31 -4.37
C ALA A 113 -8.78 16.38 -2.85
N PRO A 114 -8.35 17.53 -2.29
CA PRO A 114 -8.15 17.66 -0.86
C PRO A 114 -9.48 17.47 -0.13
N LEU A 115 -9.49 16.56 0.86
CA LEU A 115 -10.63 16.36 1.75
C LEU A 115 -10.36 16.98 3.13
N PRO A 116 -11.41 17.41 3.85
CA PRO A 116 -11.30 17.74 5.26
C PRO A 116 -10.71 16.57 6.06
N ALA A 117 -9.86 16.88 7.04
CA ALA A 117 -9.34 15.87 7.95
C ALA A 117 -10.48 15.18 8.72
N VAL A 118 -10.43 13.85 8.79
CA VAL A 118 -11.40 13.05 9.55
C VAL A 118 -10.86 12.85 10.96
N LEU A 119 -11.61 13.31 11.96
CA LEU A 119 -11.26 13.12 13.37
C LEU A 119 -11.98 11.88 13.90
N TRP A 120 -11.23 10.80 14.08
CA TRP A 120 -11.72 9.55 14.64
C TRP A 120 -11.69 9.60 16.17
N ARG A 121 -12.81 9.23 16.80
CA ARG A 121 -12.93 9.07 18.25
C ARG A 121 -12.94 7.59 18.60
N GLU A 122 -12.12 7.21 19.56
CA GLU A 122 -12.03 5.84 20.05
C GLU A 122 -13.31 5.48 20.83
N GLY A 123 -13.92 4.34 20.50
CA GLY A 123 -15.11 3.82 21.17
C GLY A 123 -14.82 3.03 22.44
N ILE A 124 -13.55 2.99 22.87
CA ILE A 124 -13.09 2.34 24.10
C ILE A 124 -12.04 3.21 24.77
N GLU A 125 -12.10 3.30 26.10
CA GLU A 125 -11.04 3.93 26.89
C GLU A 125 -9.81 3.01 26.95
N ARG A 126 -8.60 3.60 26.95
CA ARG A 126 -7.35 2.83 27.00
C ARG A 126 -7.30 1.87 28.18
N SER A 127 -7.77 2.28 29.36
CA SER A 127 -7.81 1.43 30.55
C SER A 127 -8.70 0.18 30.36
N ALA A 128 -9.87 0.34 29.75
CA ALA A 128 -10.81 -0.75 29.46
C ALA A 128 -10.26 -1.71 28.38
N TYR A 129 -9.53 -1.19 27.39
CA TYR A 129 -8.82 -2.02 26.41
C TYR A 129 -7.77 -2.89 27.11
N LEU A 130 -6.93 -2.30 27.97
CA LEU A 130 -5.89 -3.04 28.69
C LEU A 130 -6.48 -4.08 29.65
N GLU A 131 -7.61 -3.79 30.28
CA GLU A 131 -8.34 -4.77 31.10
C GLU A 131 -8.85 -5.95 30.27
N SER A 132 -9.48 -5.67 29.12
CA SER A 132 -9.95 -6.71 28.20
C SER A 132 -8.79 -7.60 27.72
N LEU A 133 -7.63 -7.00 27.39
CA LEU A 133 -6.44 -7.75 27.03
C LEU A 133 -5.92 -8.63 28.16
N ARG A 134 -5.92 -8.16 29.41
CA ARG A 134 -5.55 -9.00 30.56
C ARG A 134 -6.46 -10.22 30.68
N ARG A 135 -7.78 -10.03 30.53
CA ARG A 135 -8.75 -11.13 30.56
C ARG A 135 -8.53 -12.13 29.42
N ILE A 136 -8.23 -11.64 28.20
CA ILE A 136 -7.86 -12.51 27.09
C ILE A 136 -6.61 -13.32 27.44
N LYS A 137 -5.56 -12.69 27.97
CA LYS A 137 -4.34 -13.40 28.37
C LYS A 137 -4.57 -14.44 29.46
N ASP A 138 -5.54 -14.22 30.34
CA ASP A 138 -5.95 -15.25 31.32
C ASP A 138 -6.61 -16.44 30.62
N TYR A 139 -7.53 -16.22 29.67
CA TYR A 139 -8.07 -17.31 28.83
C TYR A 139 -6.99 -18.08 28.06
N LEU A 140 -5.99 -17.37 27.53
CA LEU A 140 -4.87 -18.02 26.84
C LEU A 140 -4.00 -18.84 27.80
N ARG A 141 -3.79 -18.35 29.03
CA ARG A 141 -3.01 -19.04 30.07
C ARG A 141 -3.70 -20.32 30.53
N ASP A 142 -5.02 -20.29 30.64
CA ASP A 142 -5.83 -21.42 31.08
C ASP A 142 -6.01 -22.47 29.97
N GLY A 143 -5.56 -22.18 28.75
CA GLY A 143 -5.62 -23.08 27.60
C GLY A 143 -6.95 -23.09 26.87
N ASP A 144 -7.84 -22.12 27.15
CA ASP A 144 -9.14 -21.99 26.49
C ASP A 144 -8.98 -21.62 25.01
N ALA A 145 -8.02 -20.76 24.71
CA ALA A 145 -7.69 -20.33 23.35
C ALA A 145 -6.18 -20.16 23.19
N TYR A 146 -5.71 -20.14 21.94
CA TYR A 146 -4.33 -19.83 21.55
C TYR A 146 -4.20 -18.41 21.03
N GLN A 147 -5.28 -17.88 20.43
CA GLN A 147 -5.36 -16.51 19.96
C GLN A 147 -6.82 -16.03 20.01
N VAL A 148 -7.01 -14.77 20.38
CA VAL A 148 -8.31 -14.07 20.25
C VAL A 148 -8.08 -12.76 19.52
N ASN A 149 -8.80 -12.51 18.43
CA ASN A 149 -8.77 -11.23 17.74
C ASN A 149 -9.72 -10.26 18.43
N PHE A 150 -9.16 -9.31 19.18
CA PHE A 150 -9.92 -8.31 19.92
C PHE A 150 -10.01 -7.01 19.13
N THR A 151 -11.20 -6.43 19.07
CA THR A 151 -11.50 -5.28 18.24
C THR A 151 -12.28 -4.22 18.99
N PHE A 152 -12.16 -2.98 18.52
CA PHE A 152 -12.99 -1.87 18.98
C PHE A 152 -13.27 -0.90 17.83
N GLN A 153 -14.36 -0.14 17.98
CA GLN A 153 -14.81 0.80 16.97
C GLN A 153 -14.20 2.18 17.20
N LEU A 154 -13.89 2.85 16.10
CA LEU A 154 -13.70 4.29 16.02
C LEU A 154 -14.92 4.89 15.36
N ALA A 155 -15.26 6.13 15.72
CA ALA A 155 -16.40 6.82 15.17
C ALA A 155 -16.05 8.24 14.73
N SER A 156 -16.67 8.70 13.65
CA SER A 156 -16.56 10.07 13.15
C SER A 156 -17.84 10.50 12.43
N GLU A 157 -18.07 11.80 12.37
CA GLU A 157 -19.10 12.41 11.53
C GLU A 157 -18.41 12.97 10.29
N LEU A 158 -18.71 12.42 9.11
CA LEU A 158 -18.11 12.89 7.87
C LEU A 158 -18.80 14.18 7.39
N ALA A 159 -17.98 15.18 7.06
CA ALA A 159 -18.46 16.42 6.47
C ALA A 159 -18.62 16.34 4.92
N PHE A 160 -18.39 15.17 4.36
CA PHE A 160 -18.37 14.89 2.93
C PHE A 160 -18.90 13.47 2.68
N ASP A 161 -19.23 13.17 1.42
CA ASP A 161 -19.82 11.89 1.06
C ASP A 161 -18.82 10.73 1.22
N PRO A 162 -19.22 9.57 1.76
CA PRO A 162 -18.31 8.44 1.97
C PRO A 162 -17.69 7.89 0.68
N PHE A 163 -18.28 8.13 -0.49
CA PHE A 163 -17.65 7.83 -1.77
C PHE A 163 -16.38 8.66 -1.97
N LEU A 164 -16.36 9.92 -1.55
CA LEU A 164 -15.16 10.75 -1.62
C LEU A 164 -14.05 10.22 -0.70
N LEU A 165 -14.41 9.71 0.50
CA LEU A 165 -13.45 9.01 1.37
C LEU A 165 -12.82 7.83 0.63
N PHE A 166 -13.63 7.03 -0.06
CA PHE A 166 -13.15 5.92 -0.87
C PHE A 166 -12.21 6.41 -1.99
N GLN A 167 -12.58 7.44 -2.73
CA GLN A 167 -11.75 7.97 -3.82
C GLN A 167 -10.40 8.51 -3.32
N ALA A 168 -10.38 9.23 -2.19
CA ALA A 168 -9.16 9.80 -1.63
C ALA A 168 -8.23 8.77 -0.98
N ALA A 169 -8.79 7.68 -0.44
CA ALA A 169 -8.00 6.61 0.15
C ALA A 169 -7.51 5.57 -0.89
N ASN A 170 -7.94 5.69 -2.15
CA ASN A 170 -7.55 4.78 -3.22
C ASN A 170 -6.21 5.18 -3.86
N LEU A 171 -5.16 4.40 -3.57
CA LEU A 171 -3.89 4.42 -4.31
C LEU A 171 -3.91 3.35 -5.41
N PRO A 172 -3.74 3.70 -6.71
CA PRO A 172 -3.87 2.75 -7.83
C PRO A 172 -2.95 1.52 -7.78
N ALA A 173 -1.77 1.60 -7.15
CA ALA A 173 -0.82 0.47 -7.07
C ALA A 173 -0.91 -0.34 -5.75
N ALA A 174 -1.67 0.13 -4.77
CA ALA A 174 -1.55 -0.26 -3.37
C ALA A 174 -2.52 -1.34 -2.87
N LEU A 175 -3.73 -1.28 -3.41
CA LEU A 175 -4.90 -1.93 -2.86
C LEU A 175 -5.18 -3.16 -3.71
N ARG A 176 -5.14 -4.33 -3.07
CA ARG A 176 -5.53 -5.56 -3.74
C ARG A 176 -7.04 -5.63 -3.83
N TYR A 177 -7.71 -5.63 -2.69
CA TYR A 177 -9.16 -5.77 -2.63
C TYR A 177 -9.79 -4.49 -2.10
N ALA A 178 -10.50 -3.78 -2.96
CA ALA A 178 -11.19 -2.54 -2.59
C ALA A 178 -12.66 -2.66 -2.97
N ALA A 179 -13.56 -2.13 -2.15
CA ALA A 179 -14.98 -2.14 -2.45
C ALA A 179 -15.68 -0.90 -1.88
N PHE A 180 -16.52 -0.28 -2.69
CA PHE A 180 -17.52 0.68 -2.27
C PHE A 180 -18.91 0.13 -2.58
N LEU A 181 -19.73 -0.07 -1.55
CA LEU A 181 -21.10 -0.58 -1.68
C LEU A 181 -22.07 0.43 -1.07
N GLN A 182 -23.12 0.76 -1.82
CA GLN A 182 -24.18 1.65 -1.36
C GLN A 182 -25.47 0.84 -1.15
N THR A 183 -25.88 0.65 0.09
CA THR A 183 -27.20 0.10 0.44
C THR A 183 -28.21 1.24 0.58
N PRO A 184 -29.51 0.94 0.78
CA PRO A 184 -30.52 1.99 1.05
C PRO A 184 -30.19 2.88 2.26
N ARG A 185 -29.54 2.32 3.30
CA ARG A 185 -29.25 3.03 4.55
C ARG A 185 -27.75 3.22 4.85
N PHE A 186 -26.89 2.39 4.28
CA PHE A 186 -25.47 2.35 4.63
C PHE A 186 -24.58 2.53 3.40
N ALA A 187 -23.37 3.06 3.61
CA ALA A 187 -22.26 2.95 2.67
C ALA A 187 -21.12 2.15 3.31
N VAL A 188 -20.57 1.20 2.57
CA VAL A 188 -19.41 0.40 2.97
C VAL A 188 -18.22 0.86 2.14
N THR A 189 -17.15 1.30 2.80
CA THR A 189 -15.90 1.75 2.19
C THR A 189 -14.78 0.83 2.66
N SER A 190 -14.34 -0.10 1.82
CA SER A 190 -13.37 -1.15 2.17
C SER A 190 -12.09 -1.06 1.35
N LEU A 191 -10.95 -1.15 2.03
CA LEU A 191 -9.58 -1.11 1.48
C LEU A 191 -8.77 -2.33 1.95
N SER A 192 -9.38 -3.50 1.84
CA SER A 192 -8.85 -4.73 2.41
C SER A 192 -7.55 -5.20 1.73
N PRO A 193 -6.51 -5.51 2.50
CA PRO A 193 -5.30 -6.15 1.98
C PRO A 193 -5.44 -7.68 1.87
N GLU A 194 -6.46 -8.29 2.46
CA GLU A 194 -6.49 -9.74 2.71
C GLU A 194 -7.56 -10.46 1.88
N LEU A 195 -7.13 -11.49 1.14
CA LEU A 195 -8.03 -12.39 0.43
C LEU A 195 -8.64 -13.37 1.43
N PHE A 196 -9.96 -13.31 1.59
CA PHE A 196 -10.68 -14.35 2.31
C PHE A 196 -10.74 -15.61 1.44
N LEU A 197 -11.35 -15.51 0.26
CA LEU A 197 -11.54 -16.62 -0.67
C LEU A 197 -11.53 -16.15 -2.12
N SER A 198 -10.91 -16.93 -3.00
CA SER A 198 -11.08 -16.86 -4.45
C SER A 198 -11.50 -18.23 -4.95
N ILE A 199 -12.56 -18.27 -5.77
CA ILE A 199 -13.10 -19.49 -6.37
C ILE A 199 -13.01 -19.34 -7.89
N SER A 200 -12.42 -20.32 -8.56
CA SER A 200 -12.35 -20.40 -10.02
C SER A 200 -12.57 -21.84 -10.48
N GLY A 201 -13.79 -22.14 -10.95
CA GLY A 201 -14.19 -23.51 -11.19
C GLY A 201 -14.16 -24.30 -9.89
N ASP A 202 -13.37 -25.37 -9.85
CA ASP A 202 -13.23 -26.20 -8.64
C ASP A 202 -12.13 -25.70 -7.69
N GLU A 203 -11.25 -24.81 -8.13
CA GLU A 203 -10.16 -24.31 -7.30
C GLU A 203 -10.66 -23.27 -6.30
N VAL A 204 -10.29 -23.44 -5.02
CA VAL A 204 -10.54 -22.50 -3.94
C VAL A 204 -9.21 -22.11 -3.30
N ILE A 205 -8.95 -20.80 -3.25
CA ILE A 205 -7.74 -20.20 -2.71
C ILE A 205 -8.10 -19.28 -1.56
N SER A 206 -7.36 -19.38 -0.45
CA SER A 206 -7.36 -18.38 0.63
C SER A 206 -5.93 -17.90 0.87
N LYS A 207 -5.76 -16.60 1.17
CA LYS A 207 -4.43 -16.00 1.38
C LYS A 207 -4.36 -15.26 2.72
N PRO A 208 -4.34 -15.98 3.85
CA PRO A 208 -4.18 -15.37 5.17
C PRO A 208 -2.89 -14.56 5.27
N MET A 209 -2.96 -13.47 6.03
CA MET A 209 -1.81 -12.59 6.29
C MET A 209 -1.56 -12.40 7.79
N LYS A 210 -0.30 -12.57 8.21
CA LYS A 210 0.21 -12.30 9.57
C LYS A 210 1.69 -12.00 9.49
N GLY A 211 2.12 -11.02 10.28
CA GLY A 211 3.47 -10.44 10.25
C GLY A 211 3.55 -9.21 9.35
N THR A 212 3.89 -8.08 9.94
CA THR A 212 3.94 -6.77 9.27
C THR A 212 5.23 -6.08 9.64
N ALA A 213 5.91 -5.50 8.67
CA ALA A 213 7.05 -4.62 8.90
C ALA A 213 6.82 -3.27 8.20
N ARG A 214 7.49 -2.23 8.67
CA ARG A 214 7.55 -0.95 7.94
C ARG A 214 8.28 -1.16 6.61
N ARG A 215 8.16 -0.19 5.69
CA ARG A 215 8.99 -0.13 4.49
C ARG A 215 10.36 0.46 4.84
N GLY A 216 11.39 0.05 4.11
CA GLY A 216 12.67 0.78 4.11
C GLY A 216 12.55 2.10 3.36
N LEU A 217 13.39 3.09 3.67
CA LEU A 217 13.38 4.35 2.92
C LEU A 217 14.14 4.22 1.59
N THR A 218 15.08 3.28 1.52
CA THR A 218 15.82 2.89 0.31
C THR A 218 15.50 1.46 -0.09
N TYR A 219 15.77 1.11 -1.36
CA TYR A 219 15.54 -0.25 -1.86
C TYR A 219 16.33 -1.29 -1.06
N ALA A 220 17.58 -0.99 -0.72
CA ALA A 220 18.44 -1.87 0.08
C ALA A 220 17.88 -2.10 1.49
N GLN A 221 17.44 -1.04 2.16
CA GLN A 221 16.78 -1.14 3.48
C GLN A 221 15.48 -1.94 3.38
N ASP A 222 14.68 -1.71 2.34
CA ASP A 222 13.41 -2.39 2.13
C ASP A 222 13.61 -3.90 1.94
N VAL A 223 14.60 -4.30 1.14
CA VAL A 223 15.01 -5.71 0.97
C VAL A 223 15.51 -6.31 2.29
N GLN A 224 16.27 -5.55 3.09
CA GLN A 224 16.73 -6.02 4.40
C GLN A 224 15.55 -6.26 5.35
N GLN A 225 14.60 -5.33 5.42
CA GLN A 225 13.40 -5.45 6.26
C GLN A 225 12.51 -6.62 5.79
N MET A 226 12.37 -6.79 4.48
CA MET A 226 11.65 -7.93 3.88
C MET A 226 12.28 -9.27 4.28
N ARG A 227 13.62 -9.38 4.20
CA ARG A 227 14.34 -10.59 4.65
C ARG A 227 14.25 -10.82 6.15
N ALA A 228 14.24 -9.74 6.94
CA ALA A 228 14.08 -9.83 8.39
C ALA A 228 12.70 -10.37 8.75
N LEU A 229 11.63 -9.81 8.16
CA LEU A 229 10.26 -10.30 8.35
C LEU A 229 10.11 -11.76 7.90
N ALA A 230 10.62 -12.12 6.72
CA ALA A 230 10.58 -13.48 6.21
C ALA A 230 11.28 -14.51 7.11
N ARG A 231 12.23 -14.08 7.95
CA ARG A 231 13.01 -14.93 8.87
C ARG A 231 12.53 -14.86 10.31
N SER A 232 11.61 -13.95 10.64
CA SER A 232 11.11 -13.78 12.00
C SER A 232 10.38 -15.04 12.47
N GLU A 233 10.92 -15.69 13.51
CA GLU A 233 10.34 -16.90 14.07
C GLU A 233 8.96 -16.64 14.67
N LYS A 234 8.78 -15.48 15.33
CA LYS A 234 7.49 -15.04 15.88
C LYS A 234 6.45 -14.91 14.77
N ASP A 235 6.72 -14.12 13.73
CA ASP A 235 5.77 -13.87 12.65
C ASP A 235 5.42 -15.15 11.87
N ARG A 236 6.42 -16.02 11.65
CA ARG A 236 6.19 -17.32 11.00
C ARG A 236 5.36 -18.28 11.86
N ALA A 237 5.53 -18.25 13.17
CA ALA A 237 4.73 -19.07 14.09
C ALA A 237 3.26 -18.63 14.08
N GLU A 238 3.00 -17.32 14.19
CA GLU A 238 1.66 -16.75 14.10
C GLU A 238 1.01 -17.06 12.73
N ASN A 239 1.74 -16.84 11.64
CA ASN A 239 1.24 -17.12 10.29
C ASN A 239 0.93 -18.61 10.09
N ARG A 240 1.82 -19.51 10.56
CA ARG A 240 1.59 -20.97 10.47
C ARG A 240 0.31 -21.39 11.20
N MET A 241 0.08 -20.86 12.40
CA MET A 241 -1.13 -21.17 13.16
C MET A 241 -2.41 -20.80 12.38
N ILE A 242 -2.44 -19.62 11.73
CA ILE A 242 -3.57 -19.22 10.89
C ILE A 242 -3.69 -20.10 9.65
N VAL A 243 -2.57 -20.42 8.99
CA VAL A 243 -2.54 -21.33 7.83
C VAL A 243 -3.12 -22.70 8.19
N ASP A 244 -2.79 -23.25 9.34
CA ASP A 244 -3.32 -24.54 9.78
C ASP A 244 -4.83 -24.48 10.03
N MET A 245 -5.35 -23.37 10.56
CA MET A 245 -6.78 -23.17 10.71
C MET A 245 -7.49 -23.08 9.35
N VAL A 246 -6.95 -22.31 8.41
CA VAL A 246 -7.49 -22.19 7.05
C VAL A 246 -7.44 -23.53 6.32
N ARG A 247 -6.35 -24.30 6.47
CA ARG A 247 -6.19 -25.65 5.92
C ARG A 247 -7.24 -26.61 6.48
N ASN A 248 -7.50 -26.56 7.78
CA ASN A 248 -8.54 -27.36 8.43
C ASN A 248 -9.94 -26.98 7.94
N ASP A 249 -10.22 -25.68 7.85
CA ASP A 249 -11.49 -25.14 7.38
C ASP A 249 -11.79 -25.58 5.95
N LEU A 250 -10.87 -25.35 5.01
CA LEU A 250 -11.01 -25.81 3.61
C LEU A 250 -11.06 -27.35 3.51
N GLY A 251 -10.32 -28.06 4.37
CA GLY A 251 -10.32 -29.53 4.41
C GLY A 251 -11.68 -30.16 4.68
N ARG A 252 -12.63 -29.44 5.29
CA ARG A 252 -14.01 -29.92 5.53
C ARG A 252 -14.83 -30.07 4.25
N VAL A 253 -14.48 -29.33 3.20
CA VAL A 253 -15.23 -29.30 1.92
C VAL A 253 -14.38 -29.68 0.71
N ALA A 254 -13.06 -29.75 0.86
CA ALA A 254 -12.14 -30.11 -0.20
C ALA A 254 -12.21 -31.60 -0.57
N ARG A 255 -11.93 -31.90 -1.84
CA ARG A 255 -11.60 -33.25 -2.30
C ARG A 255 -10.37 -33.75 -1.53
N THR A 256 -10.41 -35.00 -1.07
CA THR A 256 -9.32 -35.60 -0.29
C THR A 256 -7.98 -35.48 -1.02
N GLY A 257 -6.95 -35.01 -0.32
CA GLY A 257 -5.58 -34.87 -0.86
C GLY A 257 -5.32 -33.63 -1.73
N THR A 258 -6.31 -32.75 -1.92
CA THR A 258 -6.16 -31.54 -2.75
C THR A 258 -5.74 -30.29 -1.97
N VAL A 259 -5.88 -30.29 -0.64
CA VAL A 259 -5.47 -29.14 0.19
C VAL A 259 -3.95 -29.02 0.21
N ARG A 260 -3.42 -27.89 -0.27
CA ARG A 260 -1.99 -27.59 -0.38
C ARG A 260 -1.68 -26.20 0.16
N VAL A 261 -0.48 -26.01 0.70
CA VAL A 261 0.02 -24.72 1.17
C VAL A 261 1.29 -24.38 0.40
N ASP A 262 1.20 -23.41 -0.51
CA ASP A 262 2.31 -22.96 -1.35
C ASP A 262 1.93 -21.65 -2.04
N PRO A 263 2.72 -20.56 -2.07
CA PRO A 263 3.88 -20.34 -1.22
C PRO A 263 3.48 -20.18 0.25
N ILE A 264 4.44 -20.43 1.15
CA ILE A 264 4.33 -20.16 2.59
C ILE A 264 5.32 -19.05 2.99
N PHE A 265 4.88 -18.12 3.83
CA PHE A 265 5.69 -16.99 4.32
C PHE A 265 6.26 -16.10 3.20
N GLU A 266 5.48 -15.91 2.13
CA GLU A 266 5.77 -14.92 1.10
C GLU A 266 5.68 -13.53 1.73
N VAL A 267 6.66 -12.66 1.50
CA VAL A 267 6.60 -11.27 1.96
C VAL A 267 6.31 -10.37 0.77
N GLU A 268 5.21 -9.65 0.84
CA GLU A 268 4.73 -8.76 -0.20
C GLU A 268 4.97 -7.30 0.15
N ARG A 269 5.23 -6.48 -0.87
CA ARG A 269 5.29 -5.03 -0.72
C ARG A 269 3.90 -4.43 -0.87
N HIS A 270 3.44 -3.73 0.15
CA HIS A 270 2.38 -2.73 0.05
C HIS A 270 3.02 -1.33 0.14
N PRO A 271 2.33 -0.24 -0.24
CA PRO A 271 2.99 1.07 -0.35
C PRO A 271 3.60 1.56 0.96
N THR A 272 2.95 1.27 2.07
CA THR A 272 3.36 1.77 3.40
C THR A 272 3.93 0.68 4.31
N VAL A 273 3.73 -0.61 3.99
CA VAL A 273 4.15 -1.75 4.82
C VAL A 273 4.61 -2.95 3.99
N LEU A 274 5.41 -3.81 4.59
CA LEU A 274 5.67 -5.17 4.13
C LEU A 274 4.72 -6.12 4.85
N GLN A 275 4.13 -7.06 4.12
CA GLN A 275 3.15 -8.00 4.66
C GLN A 275 3.56 -9.44 4.38
N MET A 276 3.63 -10.27 5.41
CA MET A 276 3.79 -11.70 5.23
C MET A 276 2.44 -12.38 4.98
N THR A 277 2.39 -13.21 3.94
CA THR A 277 1.22 -13.95 3.47
C THR A 277 1.59 -15.42 3.20
N SER A 278 0.58 -16.28 3.26
CA SER A 278 0.70 -17.69 2.88
C SER A 278 -0.53 -18.08 2.08
N THR A 279 -0.37 -18.93 1.07
CA THR A 279 -1.48 -19.33 0.20
C THR A 279 -1.91 -20.76 0.49
N VAL A 280 -3.19 -20.94 0.81
CA VAL A 280 -3.81 -22.26 0.95
C VAL A 280 -4.72 -22.48 -0.24
N ARG A 281 -4.50 -23.58 -0.97
CA ARG A 281 -5.31 -23.99 -2.12
C ARG A 281 -6.00 -25.31 -1.84
N SER A 282 -7.16 -25.52 -2.44
CA SER A 282 -7.87 -26.79 -2.43
C SER A 282 -8.75 -26.90 -3.66
N GLU A 283 -9.23 -28.10 -3.95
CA GLU A 283 -10.25 -28.30 -4.98
C GLU A 283 -11.54 -28.83 -4.36
N THR A 284 -12.69 -28.31 -4.79
CA THR A 284 -14.01 -28.76 -4.32
C THR A 284 -15.08 -28.56 -5.39
N ASP A 285 -16.06 -29.45 -5.42
CA ASP A 285 -17.30 -29.33 -6.20
C ASP A 285 -18.46 -28.75 -5.37
N ALA A 286 -18.25 -28.50 -4.07
CA ALA A 286 -19.25 -27.94 -3.16
C ALA A 286 -19.73 -26.56 -3.64
N GLY A 287 -21.01 -26.25 -3.41
CA GLY A 287 -21.57 -24.93 -3.70
C GLY A 287 -21.08 -23.86 -2.72
N LEU A 288 -21.25 -22.60 -3.11
CA LEU A 288 -20.81 -21.41 -2.35
C LEU A 288 -21.26 -21.44 -0.89
N GLU A 289 -22.50 -21.83 -0.63
CA GLU A 289 -23.06 -21.93 0.72
C GLU A 289 -22.25 -22.86 1.62
N ARG A 290 -21.88 -24.05 1.13
CA ARG A 290 -21.09 -25.02 1.89
C ARG A 290 -19.64 -24.57 2.08
N ILE A 291 -19.05 -23.93 1.08
CA ILE A 291 -17.69 -23.37 1.18
C ILE A 291 -17.64 -22.29 2.26
N LEU A 292 -18.60 -21.36 2.24
CA LEU A 292 -18.71 -20.33 3.28
C LEU A 292 -19.01 -20.94 4.64
N ALA A 293 -19.88 -21.95 4.72
CA ALA A 293 -20.17 -22.64 5.98
C ALA A 293 -18.92 -23.26 6.61
N ALA A 294 -18.01 -23.76 5.79
CA ALA A 294 -16.76 -24.35 6.26
C ALA A 294 -15.67 -23.34 6.58
N THR A 295 -15.80 -22.06 6.23
CA THR A 295 -14.68 -21.09 6.29
C THR A 295 -15.01 -19.81 7.04
N PHE A 296 -16.29 -19.46 7.19
CA PHE A 296 -16.75 -18.24 7.82
C PHE A 296 -17.01 -18.40 9.33
N PRO A 297 -16.74 -17.39 10.17
CA PRO A 297 -16.00 -16.16 9.88
C PRO A 297 -14.52 -16.43 9.52
N PRO A 298 -13.86 -15.50 8.80
CA PRO A 298 -12.48 -15.68 8.37
C PRO A 298 -11.53 -15.91 9.55
N ALA A 299 -10.66 -16.90 9.41
CA ALA A 299 -9.79 -17.40 10.46
C ALA A 299 -8.89 -16.32 11.11
N SER A 300 -8.29 -15.46 10.29
CA SER A 300 -7.29 -14.45 10.68
C SER A 300 -7.80 -13.35 11.63
N VAL A 301 -9.12 -13.15 11.67
CA VAL A 301 -9.80 -12.06 12.38
C VAL A 301 -10.77 -12.55 13.47
N THR A 302 -10.71 -13.83 13.81
CA THR A 302 -11.47 -14.41 14.92
C THR A 302 -10.55 -14.90 16.03
N GLY A 303 -9.76 -15.94 15.77
CA GLY A 303 -8.96 -16.60 16.81
C GLY A 303 -9.12 -18.12 16.75
N ALA A 304 -8.37 -18.81 17.61
CA ALA A 304 -8.27 -20.26 17.61
C ALA A 304 -8.29 -20.82 19.04
N PRO A 305 -9.07 -21.87 19.35
CA PRO A 305 -10.12 -22.48 18.51
C PRO A 305 -11.27 -21.50 18.23
N LYS A 306 -11.86 -21.57 17.02
CA LYS A 306 -12.84 -20.59 16.51
C LYS A 306 -14.03 -20.37 17.46
N VAL A 307 -14.67 -21.45 17.89
CA VAL A 307 -15.83 -21.41 18.80
C VAL A 307 -15.49 -20.68 20.09
N ARG A 308 -14.43 -21.11 20.79
CA ARG A 308 -14.05 -20.50 22.07
C ARG A 308 -13.63 -19.03 21.90
N ALA A 309 -12.91 -18.71 20.84
CA ALA A 309 -12.54 -17.33 20.53
C ALA A 309 -13.78 -16.44 20.32
N THR A 310 -14.83 -16.92 19.64
CA THR A 310 -16.06 -16.14 19.42
C THR A 310 -16.83 -15.87 20.71
N GLN A 311 -16.82 -16.80 21.67
CA GLN A 311 -17.40 -16.60 23.00
C GLN A 311 -16.67 -15.52 23.78
N VAL A 312 -15.34 -15.56 23.79
CA VAL A 312 -14.51 -14.54 24.44
C VAL A 312 -14.70 -13.17 23.78
N ILE A 313 -14.76 -13.13 22.45
CA ILE A 313 -15.08 -11.91 21.69
C ILE A 313 -16.43 -11.35 22.12
N ARG A 314 -17.48 -12.17 22.14
CA ARG A 314 -18.83 -11.76 22.52
C ARG A 314 -18.93 -11.22 23.94
N GLU A 315 -18.11 -11.77 24.84
CA GLU A 315 -18.05 -11.37 26.23
C GLU A 315 -17.34 -10.03 26.42
N LEU A 316 -16.25 -9.78 25.69
CA LEU A 316 -15.34 -8.66 25.94
C LEU A 316 -15.57 -7.46 25.03
N GLU A 317 -16.10 -7.65 23.82
CA GLU A 317 -16.40 -6.54 22.92
C GLU A 317 -17.71 -5.83 23.34
N GLY A 318 -17.71 -4.50 23.21
CA GLY A 318 -18.85 -3.67 23.64
C GLY A 318 -19.97 -3.54 22.59
N ALA A 319 -19.72 -3.95 21.34
CA ALA A 319 -20.60 -3.70 20.20
C ALA A 319 -20.46 -4.79 19.13
N PRO A 320 -21.48 -5.01 18.27
CA PRO A 320 -21.34 -5.86 17.08
C PRO A 320 -20.30 -5.30 16.11
N ARG A 321 -19.66 -6.17 15.35
CA ARG A 321 -18.65 -5.77 14.35
C ARG A 321 -19.29 -5.31 13.04
N GLY A 322 -20.51 -5.76 12.74
CA GLY A 322 -21.21 -5.43 11.51
C GLY A 322 -20.46 -5.99 10.31
N VAL A 323 -20.21 -5.17 9.29
CA VAL A 323 -19.45 -5.61 8.11
C VAL A 323 -17.99 -5.94 8.47
N TYR A 324 -17.40 -5.28 9.47
CA TYR A 324 -16.00 -5.49 9.84
C TYR A 324 -15.73 -6.93 10.32
N CYS A 325 -14.59 -7.50 9.92
CA CYS A 325 -14.26 -8.94 10.09
C CYS A 325 -15.21 -9.92 9.40
N GLY A 326 -16.22 -9.45 8.67
CA GLY A 326 -17.02 -10.24 7.74
C GLY A 326 -16.31 -10.45 6.41
N ALA A 327 -17.09 -10.55 5.32
CA ALA A 327 -16.58 -10.73 3.97
C ALA A 327 -17.24 -9.77 2.98
N ILE A 328 -16.47 -9.21 2.06
CA ILE A 328 -16.97 -8.33 0.98
C ILE A 328 -16.44 -8.86 -0.35
N GLY A 329 -17.27 -8.89 -1.39
CA GLY A 329 -16.82 -9.41 -2.68
C GLY A 329 -17.91 -9.59 -3.72
N CYS A 330 -17.63 -10.46 -4.69
CA CYS A 330 -18.52 -10.77 -5.79
C CYS A 330 -18.62 -12.26 -6.08
N VAL A 331 -19.75 -12.64 -6.69
CA VAL A 331 -19.99 -13.93 -7.33
C VAL A 331 -20.30 -13.65 -8.80
N LEU A 332 -19.54 -14.26 -9.70
CA LEU A 332 -19.55 -14.02 -11.13
C LEU A 332 -19.99 -15.28 -11.88
N PRO A 333 -20.47 -15.15 -13.14
CA PRO A 333 -20.77 -16.30 -13.98
C PRO A 333 -19.58 -17.24 -14.14
N GLY A 334 -19.90 -18.53 -14.33
CA GLY A 334 -18.92 -19.59 -14.56
C GLY A 334 -18.24 -20.11 -13.29
N ARG A 335 -18.96 -20.14 -12.16
CA ARG A 335 -18.44 -20.61 -10.85
C ARG A 335 -17.16 -19.84 -10.46
N ARG A 336 -17.27 -18.51 -10.47
CA ARG A 336 -16.20 -17.62 -10.05
C ARG A 336 -16.68 -16.77 -8.88
N ALA A 337 -15.87 -16.63 -7.85
CA ALA A 337 -16.16 -15.72 -6.75
C ALA A 337 -14.87 -15.19 -6.14
N GLN A 338 -14.92 -13.99 -5.58
CA GLN A 338 -13.78 -13.44 -4.86
C GLN A 338 -14.29 -12.60 -3.70
N PHE A 339 -13.83 -12.91 -2.50
CA PHE A 339 -14.16 -12.25 -1.25
C PHE A 339 -12.88 -11.84 -0.53
N SER A 340 -12.83 -10.60 -0.06
CA SER A 340 -11.83 -10.12 0.88
C SER A 340 -12.35 -10.19 2.31
N VAL A 341 -11.44 -10.34 3.27
CA VAL A 341 -11.78 -10.15 4.68
C VAL A 341 -12.13 -8.67 4.87
N ALA A 342 -13.25 -8.35 5.49
CA ALA A 342 -13.70 -6.97 5.67
C ALA A 342 -12.93 -6.24 6.78
N ILE A 343 -11.65 -5.96 6.54
CA ILE A 343 -10.77 -5.15 7.37
C ILE A 343 -10.40 -3.87 6.62
N ARG A 344 -9.86 -2.87 7.33
CA ARG A 344 -9.70 -1.52 6.77
C ARG A 344 -10.98 -1.03 6.09
N THR A 345 -12.10 -1.20 6.81
CA THR A 345 -13.45 -0.99 6.30
C THR A 345 -14.19 0.00 7.18
N ALA A 346 -14.69 1.07 6.58
CA ALA A 346 -15.57 2.03 7.20
C ALA A 346 -17.03 1.75 6.81
N LEU A 347 -17.94 1.92 7.76
CA LEU A 347 -19.39 1.80 7.57
C LEU A 347 -20.03 3.14 7.95
N THR A 348 -20.61 3.82 6.97
CA THR A 348 -21.40 5.04 7.17
C THR A 348 -22.88 4.68 7.25
N ASP A 349 -23.54 5.06 8.33
CA ASP A 349 -24.99 4.97 8.48
C ASP A 349 -25.63 6.33 8.21
N PHE A 350 -26.39 6.43 7.11
CA PHE A 350 -27.03 7.70 6.72
C PHE A 350 -28.19 8.10 7.63
N GLU A 351 -28.76 7.16 8.41
CA GLU A 351 -29.84 7.47 9.35
C GLU A 351 -29.30 8.16 10.61
N SER A 352 -28.22 7.64 11.18
CA SER A 352 -27.57 8.24 12.35
C SER A 352 -26.58 9.36 12.00
N GLY A 353 -26.07 9.39 10.77
CA GLY A 353 -25.00 10.29 10.33
C GLY A 353 -23.60 9.88 10.80
N LEU A 354 -23.47 8.73 11.46
CA LEU A 354 -22.21 8.25 12.01
C LEU A 354 -21.46 7.38 11.00
N THR A 355 -20.16 7.59 10.89
CA THR A 355 -19.25 6.66 10.23
C THR A 355 -18.42 5.95 11.26
N THR A 356 -18.45 4.62 11.22
CA THR A 356 -17.66 3.76 12.08
C THR A 356 -16.51 3.14 11.30
N TYR A 357 -15.35 3.02 11.93
CA TYR A 357 -14.21 2.29 11.40
C TYR A 357 -13.62 1.46 12.53
N SER A 358 -13.48 0.16 12.33
CA SER A 358 -13.02 -0.72 13.40
C SER A 358 -11.55 -1.08 13.22
N VAL A 359 -10.87 -1.25 14.36
CA VAL A 359 -9.47 -1.70 14.44
C VAL A 359 -9.38 -2.86 15.41
N GLY A 360 -8.31 -3.64 15.30
CA GLY A 360 -8.07 -4.72 16.23
C GLY A 360 -6.74 -5.42 16.00
N SER A 361 -6.45 -6.36 16.90
CA SER A 361 -5.26 -7.18 16.86
C SER A 361 -5.51 -8.59 17.38
N GLY A 362 -4.70 -9.54 16.88
CA GLY A 362 -4.73 -10.93 17.31
C GLY A 362 -3.88 -11.10 18.55
N ILE A 363 -4.51 -11.21 19.71
CA ILE A 363 -3.84 -11.32 20.99
C ILE A 363 -3.37 -12.76 21.18
N ILE A 364 -2.07 -12.91 21.44
CA ILE A 364 -1.41 -14.18 21.85
C ILE A 364 -0.80 -14.01 23.25
N SER A 365 -0.30 -15.11 23.84
CA SER A 365 0.25 -15.09 25.20
C SER A 365 1.40 -14.09 25.38
N ASP A 366 2.20 -13.88 24.33
CA ASP A 366 3.34 -12.97 24.31
C ASP A 366 3.00 -11.53 23.87
N SER A 367 1.72 -11.22 23.60
CA SER A 367 1.29 -9.86 23.27
C SER A 367 1.52 -8.90 24.43
N ASP A 368 2.09 -7.73 24.11
CA ASP A 368 2.28 -6.61 25.04
C ASP A 368 1.08 -5.65 24.94
N PRO A 369 0.31 -5.44 26.03
CA PRO A 369 -0.92 -4.67 25.94
C PRO A 369 -0.78 -3.21 25.48
N ASP A 370 0.33 -2.55 25.83
CA ASP A 370 0.56 -1.16 25.45
C ASP A 370 0.93 -1.05 23.97
N LEU A 371 1.81 -1.94 23.48
CA LEU A 371 2.19 -1.99 22.07
C LEU A 371 1.01 -2.35 21.15
N GLU A 372 0.13 -3.26 21.58
CA GLU A 372 -1.05 -3.68 20.83
C GLU A 372 -2.08 -2.55 20.66
N PHE A 373 -2.27 -1.72 21.69
CA PHE A 373 -3.14 -0.56 21.61
C PHE A 373 -2.59 0.48 20.62
N ASP A 374 -1.30 0.76 20.69
CA ASP A 374 -0.64 1.70 19.78
C ASP A 374 -0.64 1.17 18.33
N GLU A 375 -0.50 -0.15 18.13
CA GLU A 375 -0.65 -0.80 16.83
C GLU A 375 -2.06 -0.61 16.25
N CYS A 376 -3.10 -0.81 17.07
CA CYS A 376 -4.48 -0.56 16.65
C CYS A 376 -4.68 0.89 16.18
N ARG A 377 -4.10 1.87 16.87
CA ARG A 377 -4.15 3.30 16.49
C ARG A 377 -3.37 3.59 15.21
N MET A 378 -2.24 2.92 14.96
CA MET A 378 -1.53 3.06 13.68
C MET A 378 -2.37 2.49 12.51
N LYS A 379 -3.12 1.39 12.72
CA LYS A 379 -4.05 0.83 11.71
C LYS A 379 -5.32 1.67 11.50
N ALA A 380 -5.63 2.58 12.43
CA ALA A 380 -6.76 3.51 12.36
C ALA A 380 -6.61 4.56 11.25
N LEU A 381 -5.38 4.84 10.85
CA LEU A 381 -5.04 5.87 9.88
C LEU A 381 -5.36 5.39 8.44
N ILE A 382 -6.65 5.30 8.09
CA ILE A 382 -7.08 5.18 6.68
C ILE A 382 -6.63 6.40 5.85
N ALA A 383 -6.35 7.51 6.53
CA ALA A 383 -6.07 8.80 5.94
C ALA A 383 -4.60 9.24 6.14
N GLU A 384 -3.64 8.34 5.91
CA GLU A 384 -2.39 8.86 5.34
C GLU A 384 -2.75 9.42 3.96
N PRO A 385 -2.32 10.65 3.60
CA PRO A 385 -2.60 11.21 2.29
C PRO A 385 -2.17 10.18 1.24
N ALA A 386 -3.08 9.81 0.33
CA ALA A 386 -2.70 9.03 -0.83
C ALA A 386 -1.50 9.73 -1.47
N LEU A 387 -0.40 8.98 -1.67
CA LEU A 387 0.74 9.45 -2.43
C LEU A 387 0.20 10.05 -3.73
N PRO A 388 0.56 11.30 -4.08
CA PRO A 388 0.07 11.90 -5.31
C PRO A 388 0.49 11.02 -6.50
N PRO A 389 -0.24 11.01 -7.61
CA PRO A 389 0.13 10.20 -8.75
C PRO A 389 1.48 10.68 -9.26
N PHE A 390 2.39 9.74 -9.51
CA PHE A 390 3.73 10.05 -9.97
C PHE A 390 4.25 8.99 -10.92
N ASP A 391 5.24 9.38 -11.70
CA ASP A 391 5.98 8.50 -12.59
C ASP A 391 7.42 8.41 -12.09
N LEU A 392 8.05 7.28 -12.36
CA LEU A 392 9.49 7.11 -12.19
C LEU A 392 10.19 7.63 -13.43
N PHE A 393 11.38 8.22 -13.28
CA PHE A 393 12.13 8.60 -14.45
C PHE A 393 13.64 8.55 -14.26
N GLU A 394 14.32 8.35 -15.39
CA GLU A 394 15.76 8.49 -15.51
C GLU A 394 16.13 9.65 -16.42
N THR A 395 17.35 10.16 -16.24
CA THR A 395 17.92 11.16 -17.16
C THR A 395 19.32 10.71 -17.50
N LEU A 396 19.51 10.38 -18.78
CA LEU A 396 20.70 9.78 -19.34
C LEU A 396 21.38 10.78 -20.27
N LEU A 397 22.68 10.60 -20.46
CA LEU A 397 23.44 11.21 -21.53
C LEU A 397 23.47 10.26 -22.74
N TRP A 398 23.10 10.77 -23.90
CA TRP A 398 23.52 10.20 -25.18
C TRP A 398 24.71 11.00 -25.72
N GLY A 399 25.75 10.31 -26.17
CA GLY A 399 26.98 10.90 -26.70
C GLY A 399 28.23 10.33 -26.05
N SER A 400 29.38 10.95 -26.28
CA SER A 400 30.59 10.59 -25.55
C SER A 400 30.47 10.89 -24.05
N PRO A 401 31.09 10.08 -23.16
CA PRO A 401 31.15 10.39 -21.75
C PRO A 401 31.71 11.80 -21.48
N PRO A 402 31.30 12.48 -20.39
CA PRO A 402 31.90 13.75 -20.03
C PRO A 402 33.40 13.57 -19.79
N THR A 403 34.22 14.49 -20.31
CA THR A 403 35.69 14.47 -20.17
C THR A 403 36.17 14.39 -18.71
N SER A 404 35.37 14.87 -17.77
CA SER A 404 35.65 14.79 -16.32
C SER A 404 35.41 13.40 -15.69
N ALA A 405 34.93 12.41 -16.46
CA ALA A 405 34.61 11.06 -15.99
C ALA A 405 35.44 9.94 -16.63
N SER A 406 36.12 10.19 -17.76
CA SER A 406 36.82 9.18 -18.55
C SER A 406 38.14 8.71 -17.90
N VAL A 407 38.34 7.39 -17.82
CA VAL A 407 39.60 6.74 -17.38
C VAL A 407 40.07 5.66 -18.35
N ALA A 408 39.39 5.44 -19.48
CA ALA A 408 39.73 4.40 -20.45
C ALA A 408 39.53 4.90 -21.90
N ALA A 409 40.42 4.45 -22.79
CA ALA A 409 40.65 5.00 -24.13
C ALA A 409 39.71 4.51 -25.24
N ASP A 410 38.71 3.67 -24.94
CA ASP A 410 37.75 3.16 -25.92
C ASP A 410 36.34 3.72 -25.64
N GLU A 411 36.07 4.92 -26.14
CA GLU A 411 34.77 5.60 -25.99
C GLU A 411 33.86 5.26 -27.19
N GLN A 412 32.87 4.41 -26.97
CA GLN A 412 31.79 4.20 -27.92
C GLN A 412 30.66 5.18 -27.63
N ILE A 413 30.22 5.90 -28.68
CA ILE A 413 29.07 6.81 -28.62
C ILE A 413 27.83 6.01 -28.27
N GLY A 414 27.08 6.47 -27.27
CA GLY A 414 25.86 5.81 -26.86
C GLY A 414 25.29 6.37 -25.57
N TYR A 415 24.46 5.57 -24.91
CA TYR A 415 23.92 5.89 -23.59
C TYR A 415 24.97 5.64 -22.50
N TRP A 416 25.51 6.71 -21.92
CA TRP A 416 26.49 6.61 -20.85
C TRP A 416 25.85 6.06 -19.56
N LEU A 417 26.50 5.06 -18.94
CA LEU A 417 26.04 4.36 -17.72
C LEU A 417 24.64 3.74 -17.85
N LEU A 418 24.25 3.31 -19.06
CA LEU A 418 22.92 2.76 -19.35
C LEU A 418 22.51 1.64 -18.38
N ASP A 419 23.39 0.68 -18.13
CA ASP A 419 23.09 -0.47 -17.28
C ASP A 419 22.82 -0.06 -15.83
N ALA A 420 23.58 0.91 -15.31
CA ALA A 420 23.38 1.44 -13.97
C ALA A 420 22.09 2.27 -13.86
N HIS A 421 21.72 3.02 -14.91
CA HIS A 421 20.43 3.70 -15.00
C HIS A 421 19.26 2.73 -15.01
N LEU A 422 19.31 1.69 -15.85
CA LEU A 422 18.26 0.66 -15.91
C LEU A 422 18.15 -0.10 -14.60
N LEU A 423 19.27 -0.42 -13.94
CA LEU A 423 19.28 -1.07 -12.62
C LEU A 423 18.58 -0.19 -11.56
N ARG A 424 18.91 1.10 -11.48
CA ARG A 424 18.26 2.01 -10.52
C ARG A 424 16.78 2.17 -10.79
N LEU A 425 16.39 2.26 -12.07
CA LEU A 425 14.97 2.30 -12.45
C LEU A 425 14.26 1.00 -12.09
N SER A 426 14.89 -0.17 -12.29
CA SER A 426 14.35 -1.47 -11.85
C SER A 426 14.14 -1.53 -10.34
N GLN A 427 15.11 -1.08 -9.54
CA GLN A 427 14.98 -1.04 -8.08
C GLN A 427 13.87 -0.09 -7.62
N SER A 428 13.75 1.07 -8.29
CA SER A 428 12.67 2.02 -8.04
C SER A 428 11.31 1.42 -8.40
N ALA A 429 11.21 0.76 -9.55
CA ALA A 429 9.99 0.11 -10.01
C ALA A 429 9.58 -1.02 -9.06
N GLU A 430 10.52 -1.84 -8.60
CA GLU A 430 10.24 -2.90 -7.63
C GLU A 430 9.77 -2.33 -6.28
N TYR A 431 10.43 -1.28 -5.77
CA TYR A 431 10.05 -0.64 -4.52
C TYR A 431 8.64 -0.05 -4.57
N TRP A 432 8.29 0.62 -5.68
CA TRP A 432 6.99 1.26 -5.87
C TRP A 432 5.95 0.35 -6.53
N THR A 433 6.28 -0.90 -6.81
CA THR A 433 5.42 -1.91 -7.48
C THR A 433 4.96 -1.52 -8.89
N PHE A 434 5.80 -0.80 -9.65
CA PHE A 434 5.53 -0.45 -11.05
C PHE A 434 5.95 -1.62 -11.95
N PRO A 435 5.11 -2.05 -12.91
CA PRO A 435 5.52 -3.02 -13.91
C PRO A 435 6.67 -2.46 -14.74
N PHE A 436 7.79 -3.19 -14.87
CA PHE A 436 8.94 -2.72 -15.64
C PHE A 436 9.72 -3.86 -16.28
N ASP A 437 9.86 -3.81 -17.61
CA ASP A 437 10.77 -4.67 -18.36
C ASP A 437 12.02 -3.87 -18.78
N PRO A 438 13.18 -4.09 -18.13
CA PRO A 438 14.42 -3.38 -18.47
C PRO A 438 14.92 -3.71 -19.88
N SER A 439 14.56 -4.87 -20.44
CA SER A 439 14.94 -5.26 -21.80
C SER A 439 14.11 -4.50 -22.84
N ALA A 440 12.80 -4.35 -22.62
CA ALA A 440 11.94 -3.48 -23.43
C ALA A 440 12.39 -2.02 -23.36
N ALA A 441 12.72 -1.51 -22.16
CA ALA A 441 13.22 -0.16 -21.98
C ALA A 441 14.53 0.09 -22.75
N ARG A 442 15.47 -0.87 -22.70
CA ARG A 442 16.72 -0.82 -23.48
C ARG A 442 16.44 -0.76 -24.97
N ARG A 443 15.59 -1.65 -25.50
CA ARG A 443 15.23 -1.65 -26.92
C ARG A 443 14.65 -0.31 -27.36
N LYS A 444 13.70 0.21 -26.59
CA LYS A 444 13.05 1.50 -26.90
C LYS A 444 14.03 2.68 -26.87
N LEU A 445 15.00 2.68 -25.94
CA LEU A 445 16.09 3.66 -25.93
C LEU A 445 16.94 3.56 -27.20
N LEU A 446 17.43 2.36 -27.53
CA LEU A 446 18.24 2.15 -28.73
C LEU A 446 17.49 2.53 -30.02
N GLU A 447 16.20 2.19 -30.11
CA GLU A 447 15.31 2.60 -31.21
C GLU A 447 15.16 4.12 -31.28
N SER A 448 14.99 4.79 -30.15
CA SER A 448 14.86 6.26 -30.11
C SER A 448 16.10 6.99 -30.62
N ALA A 449 17.27 6.37 -30.44
CA ALA A 449 18.55 6.90 -30.89
C ALA A 449 18.86 6.63 -32.37
N LEU A 450 18.04 5.84 -33.07
CA LEU A 450 18.23 5.58 -34.50
C LEU A 450 18.16 6.89 -35.30
N GLY A 451 19.25 7.21 -35.99
CA GLY A 451 19.37 8.42 -36.80
C GLY A 451 19.76 9.68 -36.02
N TRP A 452 20.08 9.58 -34.73
CA TRP A 452 20.78 10.65 -34.04
C TRP A 452 22.24 10.73 -34.49
N ASP A 453 22.75 11.95 -34.51
CA ASP A 453 24.16 12.25 -34.65
C ASP A 453 24.92 12.07 -33.32
N ASP A 454 26.23 12.28 -33.38
CA ASP A 454 27.15 12.17 -32.25
C ASP A 454 27.00 13.34 -31.24
N SER A 455 26.13 14.30 -31.54
CA SER A 455 25.87 15.46 -30.70
C SER A 455 25.30 15.05 -29.34
N PRO A 456 25.84 15.56 -28.21
CA PRO A 456 25.37 15.23 -26.88
C PRO A 456 23.89 15.60 -26.65
N ARG A 457 23.11 14.66 -26.12
CA ARG A 457 21.68 14.84 -25.82
C ARG A 457 21.37 14.46 -24.38
N ARG A 458 20.46 15.22 -23.77
CA ARG A 458 19.80 14.84 -22.52
C ARG A 458 18.59 14.00 -22.87
N VAL A 459 18.59 12.73 -22.46
CA VAL A 459 17.49 11.80 -22.73
C VAL A 459 16.78 11.47 -21.42
N ARG A 460 15.46 11.68 -21.38
CA ARG A 460 14.62 11.35 -20.24
C ARG A 460 13.81 10.10 -20.56
N LEU A 461 13.99 9.06 -19.75
CA LEU A 461 13.21 7.82 -19.78
C LEU A 461 12.16 7.90 -18.67
N ILE A 462 10.88 7.86 -19.00
CA ILE A 462 9.77 7.97 -18.03
C ILE A 462 9.04 6.63 -18.01
N LEU A 463 8.79 6.12 -16.81
CA LEU A 463 8.02 4.91 -16.54
C LEU A 463 6.77 5.29 -15.74
N ASP A 464 5.61 5.11 -16.35
CA ASP A 464 4.33 5.31 -15.67
C ASP A 464 3.95 4.11 -14.78
N SER A 465 3.00 4.33 -13.87
CA SER A 465 2.51 3.32 -12.91
C SER A 465 1.87 2.07 -13.55
N ARG A 466 1.56 2.10 -14.86
CA ARG A 466 1.00 0.98 -15.63
C ARG A 466 2.07 0.24 -16.44
N GLY A 467 3.33 0.63 -16.33
CA GLY A 467 4.45 0.08 -17.10
C GLY A 467 4.63 0.70 -18.48
N GLY A 468 3.90 1.78 -18.79
CA GLY A 468 4.11 2.57 -20.00
C GLY A 468 5.46 3.28 -19.96
N ILE A 469 6.22 3.15 -21.04
CA ILE A 469 7.53 3.82 -21.18
C ILE A 469 7.41 4.97 -22.16
N ASN A 470 7.87 6.16 -21.79
CA ASN A 470 8.03 7.31 -22.68
C ASN A 470 9.49 7.78 -22.73
N ILE A 471 9.93 8.29 -23.89
CA ILE A 471 11.30 8.79 -24.08
C ILE A 471 11.24 10.19 -24.67
N GLU A 472 11.91 11.12 -24.00
CA GLU A 472 12.07 12.51 -24.46
C GLU A 472 13.56 12.79 -24.65
N ALA A 473 13.94 13.40 -25.77
CA ALA A 473 15.33 13.72 -26.05
C ALA A 473 15.46 15.18 -26.50
N GLU A 474 16.41 15.89 -25.92
CA GLU A 474 16.73 17.27 -26.26
C GLU A 474 18.25 17.48 -26.33
N ALA A 475 18.68 18.55 -27.02
CA ALA A 475 20.08 18.94 -27.04
C ALA A 475 20.60 19.20 -25.61
N LEU A 476 21.79 18.68 -25.29
CA LEU A 476 22.37 18.89 -23.97
C LEU A 476 22.81 20.35 -23.81
N VAL A 477 22.25 21.02 -22.80
CA VAL A 477 22.82 22.28 -22.30
C VAL A 477 23.97 21.94 -21.34
N PRO A 478 25.24 22.25 -21.67
CA PRO A 478 26.38 21.93 -20.81
C PRO A 478 26.38 22.78 -19.54
N TRP A 479 27.21 22.40 -18.57
CA TRP A 479 27.51 23.30 -17.45
C TRP A 479 28.17 24.60 -17.96
N PRO A 480 27.97 25.74 -17.29
CA PRO A 480 28.72 26.96 -17.61
C PRO A 480 30.23 26.70 -17.46
N GLU A 481 31.08 27.46 -18.15
CA GLU A 481 32.53 27.28 -18.03
C GLU A 481 33.06 27.66 -16.65
N ARG A 482 32.49 28.70 -16.03
CA ARG A 482 32.76 29.09 -14.64
C ARG A 482 32.28 28.01 -13.63
N PRO A 483 32.79 28.01 -12.38
CA PRO A 483 32.21 27.20 -11.32
C PRO A 483 30.71 27.47 -11.13
N LEU A 484 29.97 26.43 -10.73
CA LEU A 484 28.56 26.55 -10.39
C LEU A 484 28.40 27.37 -9.12
N ARG A 485 27.55 28.38 -9.15
CA ARG A 485 27.10 29.11 -7.97
C ARG A 485 25.98 28.31 -7.33
N VAL A 486 26.21 27.80 -6.13
CA VAL A 486 25.25 26.97 -5.40
C VAL A 486 24.81 27.73 -4.16
N ALA A 487 23.52 28.03 -4.03
CA ALA A 487 22.98 28.66 -2.83
C ALA A 487 22.59 27.62 -1.78
N LEU A 488 22.71 27.96 -0.49
CA LEU A 488 22.22 27.12 0.61
C LEU A 488 20.76 27.48 0.91
N ASP A 489 19.85 26.51 0.78
CA ASP A 489 18.45 26.73 1.15
C ASP A 489 18.26 26.63 2.67
N ALA A 490 17.53 27.58 3.25
CA ALA A 490 17.22 27.60 4.67
C ALA A 490 16.15 26.57 5.09
N ARG A 491 15.42 25.96 4.14
CA ARG A 491 14.36 24.97 4.42
C ARG A 491 14.93 23.54 4.37
N PRO A 492 15.06 22.87 5.54
CA PRO A 492 15.53 21.51 5.58
C PRO A 492 14.50 20.54 4.96
N ILE A 493 14.98 19.41 4.44
CA ILE A 493 14.16 18.26 4.05
C ILE A 493 13.98 17.30 5.23
N ASP A 494 12.93 16.48 5.20
CA ASP A 494 12.75 15.37 6.13
C ASP A 494 13.33 14.09 5.53
N PRO A 495 14.45 13.56 6.05
CA PRO A 495 15.08 12.34 5.52
C PRO A 495 14.21 11.10 5.76
N GLY A 496 13.11 11.20 6.53
CA GLY A 496 12.09 10.17 6.68
C GLY A 496 11.15 9.99 5.48
N GLN A 497 11.25 10.82 4.44
CA GLN A 497 10.43 10.68 3.24
C GLN A 497 11.12 9.85 2.16
N ALA A 498 10.49 8.75 1.75
CA ALA A 498 11.01 7.85 0.72
C ALA A 498 11.30 8.56 -0.62
N PHE A 499 10.54 9.61 -0.98
CA PHE A 499 10.72 10.33 -2.25
C PHE A 499 12.09 10.98 -2.44
N HIS A 500 12.85 11.25 -1.37
CA HIS A 500 14.21 11.78 -1.51
C HIS A 500 15.20 10.74 -2.05
N TYR A 501 14.88 9.44 -1.97
CA TYR A 501 15.76 8.35 -2.37
C TYR A 501 15.45 7.80 -3.77
N TYR A 502 14.38 8.29 -4.40
CA TYR A 502 13.92 7.83 -5.72
C TYR A 502 13.70 9.00 -6.67
N LYS A 503 13.96 8.75 -7.96
CA LYS A 503 13.80 9.76 -8.99
C LYS A 503 12.37 9.74 -9.54
N THR A 504 11.50 10.55 -8.96
CA THR A 504 10.07 10.63 -9.28
C THR A 504 9.67 11.99 -9.84
N THR A 505 8.55 12.06 -10.55
CA THR A 505 7.99 13.33 -11.05
C THR A 505 7.50 14.28 -9.94
N ILE A 506 7.41 13.81 -8.69
CA ILE A 506 7.17 14.67 -7.52
C ILE A 506 8.45 15.46 -7.24
N ARG A 507 8.49 16.70 -7.74
CA ARG A 507 9.68 17.57 -7.62
C ARG A 507 9.35 18.99 -7.16
N ASN A 508 8.14 19.23 -6.65
CA ASN A 508 7.70 20.56 -6.24
C ASN A 508 8.67 21.20 -5.23
N GLU A 509 9.10 20.45 -4.20
CA GLU A 509 10.05 20.97 -3.20
C GLU A 509 11.40 21.39 -3.79
N TRP A 510 11.86 20.74 -4.85
CA TRP A 510 13.10 21.08 -5.56
C TRP A 510 12.91 22.31 -6.46
N GLN A 511 11.77 22.40 -7.14
CA GLN A 511 11.42 23.54 -7.98
C GLN A 511 11.23 24.81 -7.14
N GLU A 512 10.57 24.69 -5.99
CA GLU A 512 10.39 25.79 -5.05
C GLU A 512 11.73 26.24 -4.44
N ALA A 513 12.66 25.32 -4.15
CA ALA A 513 14.00 25.68 -3.68
C ALA A 513 14.78 26.49 -4.72
N LEU A 514 14.77 26.04 -5.97
CA LEU A 514 15.36 26.79 -7.08
C LEU A 514 14.71 28.16 -7.26
N ALA A 515 13.38 28.24 -7.14
CA ALA A 515 12.63 29.50 -7.28
C ALA A 515 12.94 30.52 -6.16
N ARG A 516 13.33 30.06 -4.97
CA ARG A 516 13.77 30.95 -3.87
C ARG A 516 15.13 31.59 -4.11
N HIS A 517 15.99 30.97 -4.91
CA HIS A 517 17.35 31.43 -5.18
C HIS A 517 17.58 31.64 -6.69
N PRO A 518 16.92 32.64 -7.32
CA PRO A 518 16.96 32.84 -8.77
C PRO A 518 18.35 33.17 -9.33
N ASP A 519 19.26 33.68 -8.50
CA ASP A 519 20.63 34.04 -8.90
C ASP A 519 21.62 32.87 -8.82
N ALA A 520 21.21 31.74 -8.26
CA ALA A 520 22.02 30.53 -8.15
C ALA A 520 21.84 29.61 -9.37
N ASP A 521 22.90 28.90 -9.76
CA ASP A 521 22.81 27.89 -10.82
C ASP A 521 22.15 26.59 -10.29
N ASP A 522 22.32 26.32 -9.00
CA ASP A 522 21.69 25.21 -8.28
C ASP A 522 21.57 25.54 -6.78
N VAL A 523 20.86 24.70 -6.02
CA VAL A 523 20.57 24.95 -4.60
C VAL A 523 20.93 23.72 -3.77
N LEU A 524 21.83 23.88 -2.80
CA LEU A 524 22.22 22.88 -1.81
C LEU A 524 21.16 22.78 -0.71
N ARG A 525 20.79 21.55 -0.36
CA ARG A 525 19.80 21.25 0.68
C ARG A 525 20.48 20.67 1.93
N THR A 526 19.79 20.83 3.05
CA THR A 526 20.10 20.17 4.32
C THR A 526 18.89 19.40 4.82
N ASN A 527 19.10 18.47 5.75
CA ASN A 527 18.01 17.78 6.41
C ASN A 527 17.69 18.39 7.80
N VAL A 528 16.61 17.95 8.44
CA VAL A 528 16.20 18.41 9.78
C VAL A 528 17.25 18.16 10.89
N ARG A 529 18.27 17.34 10.63
CA ARG A 529 19.40 17.12 11.55
C ARG A 529 20.57 18.09 11.31
N GLY A 530 20.47 19.01 10.35
CA GLY A 530 21.52 19.96 10.01
C GLY A 530 22.66 19.34 9.18
N GLU A 531 22.43 18.20 8.54
CA GLU A 531 23.38 17.53 7.66
C GLU A 531 23.13 17.95 6.20
N VAL A 532 24.20 18.12 5.42
CA VAL A 532 24.15 18.40 3.99
C VAL A 532 23.66 17.17 3.23
N THR A 533 22.81 17.37 2.21
CA THR A 533 22.24 16.28 1.41
C THR A 533 22.76 16.31 -0.04
N GLU A 534 22.02 16.94 -0.95
CA GLU A 534 22.38 17.11 -2.35
C GLU A 534 21.91 18.47 -2.88
N THR A 535 22.19 18.75 -4.15
CA THR A 535 21.66 19.95 -4.81
C THR A 535 20.37 19.65 -5.57
N SER A 536 19.69 20.68 -6.07
CA SER A 536 18.41 20.46 -6.74
C SER A 536 18.51 19.68 -8.06
N ARG A 537 19.70 19.63 -8.69
CA ARG A 537 19.93 18.94 -9.98
C ARG A 537 21.07 17.92 -9.96
N ALA A 538 21.82 17.79 -8.86
CA ALA A 538 23.03 16.98 -8.81
C ALA A 538 23.33 16.49 -7.38
N ASN A 539 24.14 15.45 -7.25
CA ASN A 539 24.76 15.16 -5.96
C ASN A 539 25.93 16.11 -5.73
N ILE A 540 26.25 16.38 -4.46
CA ILE A 540 27.36 17.24 -4.07
C ILE A 540 28.58 16.41 -3.64
N ALA A 541 29.76 16.89 -4.00
CA ALA A 541 31.05 16.47 -3.47
C ALA A 541 31.73 17.64 -2.78
N TYR A 542 32.52 17.35 -1.76
CA TYR A 542 33.28 18.34 -1.03
C TYR A 542 34.65 17.78 -0.65
N ARG A 543 35.67 18.63 -0.68
CA ARG A 543 37.01 18.28 -0.25
C ARG A 543 37.22 18.67 1.20
N PHE A 544 37.68 17.72 2.01
CA PHE A 544 37.82 17.89 3.45
C PHE A 544 39.05 17.11 3.94
N GLU A 545 39.98 17.77 4.63
CA GLU A 545 41.21 17.13 5.12
C GLU A 545 42.00 16.48 3.96
N GLY A 546 42.01 17.12 2.79
CA GLY A 546 42.74 16.68 1.61
C GLY A 546 42.02 15.68 0.69
N ASP A 547 40.98 15.00 1.15
CA ASP A 547 40.25 13.95 0.41
C ASP A 547 38.85 14.40 -0.07
N TRP A 548 38.32 13.72 -1.10
CA TRP A 548 36.98 13.98 -1.63
C TRP A 548 35.90 13.11 -0.99
N TYR A 549 34.86 13.77 -0.50
CA TYR A 549 33.72 13.15 0.15
C TYR A 549 32.38 13.58 -0.48
N THR A 550 31.35 12.80 -0.23
CA THR A 550 29.95 13.12 -0.51
C THR A 550 29.08 12.69 0.67
N PRO A 551 27.94 13.35 0.94
CA PRO A 551 27.05 12.90 2.01
C PRO A 551 26.57 11.45 1.79
N PRO A 552 26.45 10.64 2.86
CA PRO A 552 25.89 9.29 2.77
C PRO A 552 24.39 9.36 2.47
N VAL A 553 23.83 8.30 1.86
CA VAL A 553 22.44 8.34 1.36
C VAL A 553 21.43 8.59 2.49
N GLU A 554 21.74 8.12 3.70
CA GLU A 554 20.99 8.28 4.95
C GLU A 554 20.76 9.75 5.37
N CYS A 555 21.50 10.70 4.76
CA CYS A 555 21.23 12.12 4.90
C CYS A 555 19.96 12.56 4.15
N GLY A 556 19.37 11.73 3.30
CA GLY A 556 18.17 12.03 2.52
C GLY A 556 18.49 12.55 1.12
N LEU A 557 19.23 11.78 0.33
CA LEU A 557 19.53 12.13 -1.06
C LEU A 557 19.38 10.95 -2.01
N LEU A 558 19.18 11.27 -3.28
CA LEU A 558 19.13 10.28 -4.35
C LEU A 558 20.51 9.64 -4.54
N GLU A 559 20.57 8.32 -4.59
CA GLU A 559 21.78 7.60 -4.98
C GLU A 559 22.04 7.79 -6.49
N GLY A 560 22.78 8.85 -6.83
CA GLY A 560 23.14 9.17 -8.21
C GLY A 560 23.99 8.08 -8.84
N VAL A 561 23.64 7.70 -10.07
CA VAL A 561 24.39 6.70 -10.85
C VAL A 561 25.88 7.06 -10.94
N PHE A 562 26.20 8.31 -11.33
CA PHE A 562 27.60 8.74 -11.42
C PHE A 562 28.31 8.84 -10.05
N ARG A 563 27.58 9.23 -8.99
CA ARG A 563 28.11 9.22 -7.61
C ARG A 563 28.49 7.80 -7.19
N ALA A 564 27.62 6.82 -7.45
CA ALA A 564 27.87 5.42 -7.12
C ALA A 564 29.10 4.86 -7.88
N GLU A 565 29.27 5.22 -9.16
CA GLU A 565 30.47 4.85 -9.94
C GLU A 565 31.76 5.43 -9.33
N LEU A 566 31.76 6.71 -8.93
CA LEU A 566 32.93 7.34 -8.32
C LEU A 566 33.31 6.72 -6.98
N ILE A 567 32.30 6.34 -6.17
CA ILE A 567 32.52 5.62 -4.91
C ILE A 567 33.11 4.25 -5.18
N ARG A 568 32.55 3.48 -6.13
CA ARG A 568 33.05 2.16 -6.50
C ARG A 568 34.49 2.21 -7.03
N ALA A 569 34.83 3.26 -7.77
CA ALA A 569 36.17 3.51 -8.29
C ALA A 569 37.16 4.04 -7.24
N GLY A 570 36.73 4.25 -5.98
CA GLY A 570 37.57 4.79 -4.91
C GLY A 570 37.96 6.27 -5.08
N LYS A 571 37.28 7.00 -5.98
CA LYS A 571 37.53 8.43 -6.23
C LYS A 571 36.76 9.36 -5.27
N LEU A 572 35.81 8.80 -4.54
CA LEU A 572 34.90 9.52 -3.65
C LEU A 572 34.52 8.63 -2.47
N SER A 573 34.53 9.17 -1.26
CA SER A 573 34.11 8.44 -0.05
C SER A 573 32.85 9.07 0.55
N THR A 574 32.10 8.32 1.37
CA THR A 574 30.96 8.89 2.08
C THR A 574 31.39 9.46 3.43
N ARG A 575 30.92 10.67 3.76
CA ARG A 575 31.11 11.30 5.08
C ARG A 575 29.98 12.28 5.32
N ILE A 576 29.45 12.32 6.55
CA ILE A 576 28.45 13.32 6.94
C ILE A 576 29.14 14.68 7.03
N LEU A 577 28.52 15.69 6.41
CA LEU A 577 28.93 17.09 6.52
C LEU A 577 27.82 17.86 7.20
N THR A 578 28.13 18.57 8.29
CA THR A 578 27.14 19.38 9.00
C THR A 578 27.21 20.84 8.55
N LEU A 579 26.17 21.63 8.84
CA LEU A 579 26.17 23.08 8.64
C LEU A 579 27.35 23.78 9.33
N GLY A 580 27.80 23.27 10.49
CA GLY A 580 28.95 23.81 11.22
C GLY A 580 30.29 23.57 10.53
N ASP A 581 30.37 22.56 9.64
CA ASP A 581 31.59 22.19 8.94
C ASP A 581 31.78 22.94 7.61
N LEU A 582 30.78 23.70 7.13
CA LEU A 582 30.83 24.34 5.81
C LEU A 582 32.05 25.25 5.62
N GLY A 583 32.47 25.97 6.67
CA GLY A 583 33.64 26.85 6.64
C GLY A 583 34.99 26.11 6.59
N ARG A 584 34.99 24.78 6.80
CA ARG A 584 36.17 23.91 6.75
C ARG A 584 36.32 23.20 5.41
N VAL A 585 35.33 23.32 4.52
CA VAL A 585 35.37 22.69 3.19
C VAL A 585 36.36 23.44 2.30
N GLU A 586 37.30 22.70 1.74
CA GLU A 586 38.38 23.24 0.90
C GLU A 586 37.90 23.54 -0.53
N GLU A 587 37.13 22.62 -1.11
CA GLU A 587 36.59 22.73 -2.46
C GLU A 587 35.20 22.08 -2.54
N TRP A 588 34.33 22.61 -3.40
CA TRP A 588 33.01 22.04 -3.70
C TRP A 588 32.95 21.58 -5.16
N ALA A 589 32.16 20.54 -5.40
CA ALA A 589 31.79 20.13 -6.75
C ALA A 589 30.37 19.56 -6.79
N ALA A 590 29.69 19.72 -7.92
CA ALA A 590 28.43 19.05 -8.21
C ALA A 590 28.66 17.96 -9.28
N MET A 591 27.90 16.88 -9.21
CA MET A 591 28.04 15.75 -10.13
C MET A 591 26.70 15.10 -10.50
N ASN A 592 26.54 14.75 -11.77
CA ASN A 592 25.48 13.85 -12.24
C ASN A 592 25.91 13.09 -13.51
N SER A 593 25.17 12.05 -13.87
CA SER A 593 25.45 11.20 -15.04
C SER A 593 25.02 11.82 -16.38
N VAL A 594 24.66 13.11 -16.40
CA VAL A 594 24.30 13.83 -17.64
C VAL A 594 25.40 14.81 -18.04
N ARG A 595 25.99 15.51 -17.06
CA ARG A 595 26.96 16.58 -17.27
C ARG A 595 28.31 16.34 -16.59
N GLY A 596 28.46 15.21 -15.90
CA GLY A 596 29.69 14.84 -15.21
C GLY A 596 29.98 15.72 -13.99
N TRP A 597 31.26 15.79 -13.64
CA TRP A 597 31.78 16.54 -12.50
C TRP A 597 32.03 18.01 -12.84
N LYS A 598 31.62 18.92 -11.96
CA LYS A 598 31.82 20.37 -12.12
C LYS A 598 32.16 21.04 -10.79
N LYS A 599 33.22 21.84 -10.77
CA LYS A 599 33.56 22.67 -9.60
C LYS A 599 32.38 23.60 -9.26
N ALA A 600 32.12 23.75 -7.97
CA ALA A 600 31.08 24.60 -7.42
C ALA A 600 31.68 25.57 -6.40
N VAL A 601 30.96 26.67 -6.17
CA VAL A 601 31.21 27.62 -5.10
C VAL A 601 29.89 27.84 -4.35
N LEU A 602 29.94 27.70 -3.03
CA LEU A 602 28.78 27.99 -2.20
C LEU A 602 28.64 29.51 -2.11
N THR A 603 27.51 30.05 -2.55
CA THR A 603 27.23 31.49 -2.43
C THR A 603 26.70 31.77 -1.04
N SER A 604 27.40 32.64 -0.30
CA SER A 604 26.89 33.23 0.93
C SER A 604 25.76 34.20 0.57
N GLU A 605 24.55 33.94 1.04
CA GLU A 605 23.58 35.02 1.29
C GLU A 605 23.90 35.68 2.64
#